data_AF-A0A534N7W7-F1
#
_entry.id   AF-A0A534N7W7-F1
#
_cell.length_a   1.000
_cell.length_b   1.000
_cell.length_c   1.000
_cell.angle_alpha   90.00
_cell.angle_beta   90.00
_cell.angle_gamma   90.00
#
_symmetry.space_group_name_H-M   'P 1'
#
loop_
_entity.id
_entity.type
_entity.pdbx_description
1 polymer ?
#
loop_
_entity_poly.entity_id
_entity_poly.type
_entity_poly.pdbx_seq_one_letter_code
_entity_poly.pdbx_strand_id
1 'polypeptide(L)'
;PIVKIKRLYHRNNPIMLGSPPGRPPAELGWYRSYLRSALVWDEMEKAGVPDVKGVWLTVSGGSRLVLVVSIKQRYPGHARQAALVASQCHAGAYLGRYVIAVDDDIDPTNTDDVIWAMASRSDPEQDIEIIRRCWSGPLDPIIHPSKKGFNSKAIIDACRPFEWMKEFPRVAESSKEVLDATAKRWGAVLFGSNGRR
;
A
#
# COMPACT_ATOMS: atom_id res chain seq x y z
N PRO A 1 -15.93 22.61 15.44
CA PRO A 1 -17.15 23.36 15.06
C PRO A 1 -18.34 22.76 15.81
N ILE A 2 -19.30 23.58 16.24
CA ILE A 2 -20.55 23.09 16.87
C ILE A 2 -21.61 23.01 15.79
N VAL A 3 -22.22 21.83 15.62
CA VAL A 3 -23.33 21.64 14.68
C VAL A 3 -24.64 21.65 15.46
N LYS A 4 -25.45 22.70 15.28
CA LYS A 4 -26.79 22.80 15.90
C LYS A 4 -27.83 22.17 14.98
N ILE A 5 -28.32 20.99 15.35
CA ILE A 5 -29.37 20.28 14.60
C ILE A 5 -30.72 20.97 14.87
N LYS A 6 -31.36 21.50 13.82
CA LYS A 6 -32.68 22.15 13.94
C LYS A 6 -33.84 21.15 13.81
N ARG A 7 -33.72 20.16 12.92
CA ARG A 7 -34.71 19.10 12.65
C ARG A 7 -33.99 17.85 12.14
N LEU A 8 -34.57 16.67 12.38
CA LEU A 8 -34.11 15.37 11.88
C LEU A 8 -35.30 14.65 11.24
N TYR A 9 -35.12 14.13 10.02
CA TYR A 9 -36.12 13.32 9.33
C TYR A 9 -35.55 11.93 9.08
N HIS A 10 -36.37 10.89 9.27
CA HIS A 10 -35.96 9.49 9.09
C HIS A 10 -37.14 8.63 8.62
N ARG A 11 -36.84 7.40 8.17
CA ARG A 11 -37.86 6.41 7.80
C ARG A 11 -38.56 5.85 9.04
N ASN A 12 -39.76 5.27 8.88
CA ASN A 12 -40.53 4.66 9.98
C ASN A 12 -39.75 3.57 10.75
N ASN A 13 -38.92 2.79 10.05
CA ASN A 13 -37.98 1.85 10.66
C ASN A 13 -36.55 2.22 10.22
N PRO A 14 -35.86 3.13 10.94
CA PRO A 14 -34.56 3.62 10.52
C PRO A 14 -33.46 2.59 10.79
N ILE A 15 -32.52 2.48 9.86
CA ILE A 15 -31.28 1.72 10.06
C ILE A 15 -30.18 2.71 10.46
N MET A 16 -29.64 2.56 11.66
CA MET A 16 -28.52 3.36 12.12
C MET A 16 -27.20 2.73 11.67
N LEU A 17 -26.49 3.41 10.78
CA LEU A 17 -25.16 2.99 10.35
C LEU A 17 -24.09 3.61 11.25
N GLY A 18 -22.99 2.88 11.45
CA GLY A 18 -21.85 3.35 12.23
C GLY A 18 -20.56 2.70 11.73
N SER A 19 -19.46 3.44 11.88
CA SER A 19 -18.10 2.95 11.62
C SER A 19 -17.25 3.28 12.84
N PRO A 20 -17.36 2.53 13.95
CA PRO A 20 -16.58 2.80 15.15
C PRO A 20 -15.08 2.68 14.82
N PRO A 21 -14.24 3.58 15.37
CA PRO A 21 -12.79 3.46 15.21
C PRO A 21 -12.29 2.22 15.95
N GLY A 22 -11.27 1.57 15.40
CA GLY A 22 -10.66 0.38 15.98
C GLY A 22 -9.20 0.23 15.55
N ARG A 23 -8.47 -0.64 16.25
CA ARG A 23 -7.15 -1.10 15.81
C ARG A 23 -7.30 -1.81 14.46
N PRO A 24 -6.43 -1.57 13.48
CA PRO A 24 -6.45 -2.32 12.23
C PRO A 24 -6.35 -3.85 12.46
N PRO A 25 -7.04 -4.68 11.65
CA PRO A 25 -7.97 -4.28 10.59
C PRO A 25 -9.32 -3.80 11.15
N ALA A 26 -9.81 -2.69 10.62
CA ALA A 26 -11.13 -2.15 10.92
C ALA A 26 -11.75 -1.60 9.63
N GLU A 27 -13.07 -1.52 9.57
CA GLU A 27 -13.82 -1.08 8.36
C GLU A 27 -13.28 0.23 7.79
N LEU A 28 -12.91 1.17 8.66
CA LEU A 28 -12.33 2.45 8.28
C LEU A 28 -11.01 2.34 7.50
N GLY A 29 -10.22 1.30 7.73
CA GLY A 29 -9.02 1.03 6.96
C GLY A 29 -9.35 0.59 5.54
N TRP A 30 -10.30 -0.35 5.38
CA TRP A 30 -10.66 -0.93 4.08
C TRP A 30 -11.13 0.11 3.07
N TYR A 31 -12.24 0.80 3.32
CA TYR A 31 -12.80 1.73 2.32
C TYR A 31 -11.84 2.88 1.96
N ARG A 32 -11.01 3.31 2.92
CA ARG A 32 -10.03 4.39 2.71
C ARG A 32 -8.82 3.93 1.91
N SER A 33 -8.38 2.69 2.11
CA SER A 33 -7.27 2.11 1.36
C SER A 33 -7.55 2.12 -0.13
N TYR A 34 -8.71 1.64 -0.58
CA TYR A 34 -9.07 1.65 -2.01
C TYR A 34 -9.05 3.05 -2.62
N LEU A 35 -9.78 3.99 -2.00
CA LEU A 35 -9.92 5.34 -2.54
C LEU A 35 -8.58 6.06 -2.59
N ARG A 36 -7.79 6.02 -1.51
CA ARG A 36 -6.52 6.74 -1.45
C ARG A 36 -5.46 6.11 -2.33
N SER A 37 -5.44 4.78 -2.43
CA SER A 37 -4.59 4.08 -3.39
C SER A 37 -4.82 4.55 -4.82
N ALA A 38 -6.08 4.65 -5.23
CA ALA A 38 -6.43 5.14 -6.56
C ALA A 38 -5.99 6.59 -6.77
N LEU A 39 -6.13 7.45 -5.77
CA LEU A 39 -5.66 8.84 -5.84
C LEU A 39 -4.13 8.94 -5.95
N VAL A 40 -3.39 8.15 -5.17
CA VAL A 40 -1.92 8.09 -5.28
C VAL A 40 -1.51 7.60 -6.67
N TRP A 41 -2.14 6.53 -7.17
CA TRP A 41 -1.88 6.04 -8.53
C TRP A 41 -2.08 7.15 -9.57
N ASP A 42 -3.24 7.79 -9.58
CA ASP A 42 -3.58 8.86 -10.53
C ASP A 42 -2.57 10.03 -10.45
N GLU A 43 -2.15 10.41 -9.25
CA GLU A 43 -1.13 11.46 -9.06
C GLU A 43 0.26 11.02 -9.55
N MET A 44 0.63 9.74 -9.41
CA MET A 44 1.89 9.20 -9.93
C MET A 44 1.93 9.21 -11.46
N GLU A 45 0.85 8.78 -12.12
CA GLU A 45 0.75 8.82 -13.58
C GLU A 45 0.79 10.25 -14.10
N LYS A 46 0.08 11.18 -13.45
CA LYS A 46 0.13 12.62 -13.77
C LYS A 46 1.51 13.23 -13.58
N ALA A 47 2.27 12.74 -12.60
CA ALA A 47 3.66 13.12 -12.39
C ALA A 47 4.63 12.45 -13.39
N GLY A 48 4.13 11.64 -14.32
CA GLY A 48 4.90 11.03 -15.40
C GLY A 48 5.63 9.75 -15.00
N VAL A 49 5.25 9.09 -13.90
CA VAL A 49 5.79 7.76 -13.53
C VAL A 49 5.17 6.72 -14.46
N PRO A 50 5.93 6.07 -15.35
CA PRO A 50 5.38 5.08 -16.26
C PRO A 50 5.17 3.73 -15.55
N ASP A 51 4.32 2.88 -16.13
CA ASP A 51 4.26 1.45 -15.80
C ASP A 51 3.97 1.11 -14.31
N VAL A 52 3.21 1.96 -13.64
CA VAL A 52 2.59 1.63 -12.35
C VAL A 52 1.63 0.45 -12.57
N LYS A 53 1.79 -0.62 -11.78
CA LYS A 53 0.99 -1.86 -11.86
C LYS A 53 0.09 -2.05 -10.66
N GLY A 54 0.40 -1.41 -9.54
CA GLY A 54 -0.44 -1.44 -8.36
C GLY A 54 -0.03 -0.38 -7.35
N VAL A 55 -1.01 0.12 -6.60
CA VAL A 55 -0.77 1.02 -5.48
C VAL A 55 -1.66 0.60 -4.32
N TRP A 56 -1.07 0.36 -3.14
CA TRP A 56 -1.81 -0.08 -1.96
C TRP A 56 -1.39 0.65 -0.71
N LEU A 57 -2.30 1.43 -0.12
CA LEU A 57 -2.17 1.89 1.25
C LEU A 57 -2.67 0.80 2.17
N THR A 58 -1.78 0.22 2.96
CA THR A 58 -2.14 -0.98 3.73
C THR A 58 -3.16 -0.66 4.82
N VAL A 59 -4.09 -1.60 5.04
CA VAL A 59 -5.06 -1.52 6.14
C VAL A 59 -4.32 -1.53 7.47
N SER A 60 -3.28 -2.37 7.60
CA SER A 60 -2.38 -2.44 8.75
C SER A 60 -1.71 -1.10 9.07
N GLY A 61 -1.38 -0.31 8.04
CA GLY A 61 -0.88 1.06 8.15
C GLY A 61 -1.96 2.12 8.37
N GLY A 62 -3.20 1.72 8.72
CA GLY A 62 -4.31 2.63 8.95
C GLY A 62 -4.73 3.42 7.71
N SER A 63 -4.54 2.86 6.51
CA SER A 63 -4.81 3.51 5.21
C SER A 63 -4.01 4.79 4.94
N ARG A 64 -2.82 4.95 5.58
CA ARG A 64 -1.93 6.11 5.40
C ARG A 64 -0.45 5.80 5.60
N LEU A 65 -0.09 5.14 6.70
CA LEU A 65 1.27 5.12 7.22
C LEU A 65 2.22 4.25 6.38
N VAL A 66 1.68 3.23 5.71
CA VAL A 66 2.43 2.31 4.86
C VAL A 66 1.78 2.29 3.48
N LEU A 67 2.58 2.61 2.47
CA LEU A 67 2.23 2.66 1.07
C LEU A 67 3.10 1.65 0.32
N VAL A 68 2.49 0.85 -0.55
CA VAL A 68 3.19 -0.07 -1.44
C VAL A 68 2.88 0.35 -2.87
N VAL A 69 3.90 0.38 -3.72
CA VAL A 69 3.77 0.65 -5.15
C VAL A 69 4.42 -0.50 -5.90
N SER A 70 3.62 -1.19 -6.73
CA SER A 70 4.12 -2.17 -7.68
C SER A 70 4.36 -1.49 -9.03
N ILE A 71 5.54 -1.69 -9.59
CA ILE A 71 5.94 -1.12 -10.90
C ILE A 71 6.58 -2.18 -11.78
N LYS A 72 6.46 -1.96 -13.10
CA LYS A 72 7.34 -2.65 -14.06
C LYS A 72 8.54 -1.75 -14.34
N GLN A 73 9.73 -2.16 -13.88
CA GLN A 73 10.94 -1.35 -14.06
C GLN A 73 11.27 -1.15 -15.55
N ARG A 74 11.67 0.08 -15.92
CA ARG A 74 11.96 0.47 -17.31
C ARG A 74 13.39 0.98 -17.51
N TYR A 75 13.98 1.58 -16.49
CA TYR A 75 15.30 2.22 -16.54
C TYR A 75 15.95 2.23 -15.14
N PRO A 76 17.28 2.41 -15.05
CA PRO A 76 17.96 2.53 -13.77
C PRO A 76 17.38 3.70 -12.95
N GLY A 77 17.04 3.44 -11.70
CA GLY A 77 16.42 4.43 -10.80
C GLY A 77 14.89 4.57 -10.90
N HIS A 78 14.22 3.77 -11.75
CA HIS A 78 12.76 3.83 -11.90
C HIS A 78 12.02 3.54 -10.58
N ALA A 79 12.45 2.50 -9.84
CA ALA A 79 11.86 2.14 -8.54
C ALA A 79 11.96 3.26 -7.51
N ARG A 80 13.16 3.82 -7.32
CA ARG A 80 13.39 4.95 -6.42
C ARG A 80 12.61 6.19 -6.82
N GLN A 81 12.54 6.53 -8.12
CA GLN A 81 11.71 7.63 -8.61
C GLN A 81 10.22 7.41 -8.29
N ALA A 82 9.69 6.24 -8.62
CA ALA A 82 8.29 5.91 -8.38
C ALA A 82 7.93 6.01 -6.89
N ALA A 83 8.77 5.44 -6.02
CA ALA A 83 8.56 5.48 -4.57
C ALA A 83 8.66 6.91 -4.01
N LEU A 84 9.62 7.71 -4.49
CA LEU A 84 9.75 9.11 -4.10
C LEU A 84 8.52 9.93 -4.49
N VAL A 85 8.07 9.82 -5.75
CA VAL A 85 6.85 10.51 -6.22
C VAL A 85 5.65 10.07 -5.41
N ALA A 86 5.44 8.76 -5.22
CA ALA A 86 4.35 8.23 -4.41
C ALA A 86 4.37 8.77 -2.97
N SER A 87 5.57 8.93 -2.40
CA SER A 87 5.75 9.43 -1.02
C SER A 87 5.48 10.92 -0.84
N GLN A 88 5.59 11.71 -1.91
CA GLN A 88 5.50 13.19 -1.87
C GLN A 88 4.30 13.76 -2.64
N CYS A 89 3.61 12.95 -3.44
CA CYS A 89 2.34 13.34 -4.05
C CYS A 89 1.31 13.71 -2.96
N HIS A 90 0.35 14.57 -3.27
CA HIS A 90 -0.56 15.12 -2.27
C HIS A 90 -1.33 14.01 -1.52
N ALA A 91 -1.79 13.00 -2.24
CA ALA A 91 -2.54 11.87 -1.69
C ALA A 91 -1.69 10.95 -0.78
N GLY A 92 -0.38 10.84 -1.04
CA GLY A 92 0.56 9.97 -0.29
C GLY A 92 1.40 10.70 0.76
N ALA A 93 1.54 12.02 0.65
CA ALA A 93 2.44 12.81 1.49
C ALA A 93 1.97 12.94 2.93
N TYR A 94 0.66 13.16 3.15
CA TYR A 94 0.16 13.42 4.50
C TYR A 94 0.20 12.17 5.39
N LEU A 95 0.97 12.23 6.48
CA LEU A 95 1.18 11.18 7.50
C LEU A 95 1.89 9.92 7.00
N GLY A 96 2.09 9.71 5.69
CA GLY A 96 2.82 8.54 5.18
C GLY A 96 4.20 8.41 5.81
N ARG A 97 4.63 7.19 6.11
CA ARG A 97 5.86 6.90 6.87
C ARG A 97 6.76 5.86 6.18
N TYR A 98 6.17 4.82 5.63
CA TYR A 98 6.89 3.79 4.89
C TYR A 98 6.33 3.74 3.48
N VAL A 99 7.20 3.81 2.48
CA VAL A 99 6.85 3.61 1.07
C VAL A 99 7.73 2.50 0.53
N ILE A 100 7.11 1.46 -0.01
CA ILE A 100 7.78 0.25 -0.48
C ILE A 100 7.52 0.15 -1.98
N ALA A 101 8.57 0.22 -2.79
CA ALA A 101 8.47 -0.12 -4.22
C ALA A 101 8.76 -1.61 -4.40
N VAL A 102 7.93 -2.28 -5.19
CA VAL A 102 8.07 -3.70 -5.54
C VAL A 102 7.90 -3.87 -7.06
N ASP A 103 8.40 -4.98 -7.60
CA ASP A 103 8.20 -5.31 -9.02
C ASP A 103 6.73 -5.68 -9.33
N ASP A 104 6.44 -5.86 -10.62
CA ASP A 104 5.11 -6.17 -11.15
C ASP A 104 4.63 -7.61 -10.91
N ASP A 105 5.50 -8.47 -10.41
CA ASP A 105 5.15 -9.82 -9.97
C ASP A 105 4.64 -9.87 -8.51
N ILE A 106 4.73 -8.76 -7.77
CA ILE A 106 4.29 -8.68 -6.37
C ILE A 106 2.90 -8.06 -6.28
N ASP A 107 1.97 -8.72 -5.61
CA ASP A 107 0.66 -8.17 -5.27
C ASP A 107 0.81 -7.19 -4.09
N PRO A 108 0.65 -5.86 -4.30
CA PRO A 108 0.84 -4.88 -3.24
C PRO A 108 -0.22 -4.98 -2.14
N THR A 109 -1.35 -5.66 -2.38
CA THR A 109 -2.41 -5.88 -1.39
C THR A 109 -2.11 -7.03 -0.44
N ASN A 110 -1.22 -7.94 -0.84
CA ASN A 110 -0.77 -9.07 -0.04
C ASN A 110 0.47 -8.69 0.78
N THR A 111 0.29 -8.59 2.10
CA THR A 111 1.39 -8.16 2.99
C THR A 111 2.55 -9.16 3.03
N ASP A 112 2.26 -10.46 2.92
CA ASP A 112 3.32 -11.49 2.95
C ASP A 112 4.18 -11.43 1.69
N ASP A 113 3.57 -11.14 0.54
CA ASP A 113 4.27 -11.01 -0.74
C ASP A 113 5.21 -9.77 -0.74
N VAL A 114 4.71 -8.65 -0.20
CA VAL A 114 5.50 -7.43 -0.03
C VAL A 114 6.66 -7.63 0.95
N ILE A 115 6.42 -8.28 2.09
CA ILE A 115 7.49 -8.59 3.06
C ILE A 115 8.51 -9.54 2.45
N TRP A 116 8.08 -10.54 1.67
CA TRP A 116 8.98 -11.44 0.96
C TRP A 116 9.85 -10.69 -0.06
N ALA A 117 9.27 -9.77 -0.84
CA ALA A 117 10.02 -8.92 -1.75
C ALA A 117 11.06 -8.08 -1.01
N MET A 118 10.69 -7.45 0.10
CA MET A 118 11.63 -6.71 0.95
C MET A 118 12.77 -7.59 1.46
N ALA A 119 12.46 -8.80 1.94
CA ALA A 119 13.46 -9.70 2.51
C ALA A 119 14.41 -10.34 1.47
N SER A 120 13.97 -10.45 0.21
CA SER A 120 14.71 -11.17 -0.84
C SER A 120 15.36 -10.27 -1.89
N ARG A 121 14.95 -9.00 -1.97
CA ARG A 121 15.36 -8.07 -3.05
C ARG A 121 15.97 -6.75 -2.55
N SER A 122 15.98 -6.50 -1.24
CA SER A 122 16.43 -5.24 -0.64
C SER A 122 17.59 -5.45 0.33
N ASP A 123 18.67 -4.70 0.17
CA ASP A 123 19.70 -4.48 1.18
C ASP A 123 19.38 -3.21 1.97
N PRO A 124 19.13 -3.29 3.30
CA PRO A 124 18.76 -2.13 4.10
C PRO A 124 19.72 -0.94 4.03
N GLU A 125 21.03 -1.14 3.82
CA GLU A 125 21.99 -0.04 3.73
C GLU A 125 21.87 0.72 2.40
N GLN A 126 21.62 0.00 1.31
CA GLN A 126 21.68 0.53 -0.05
C GLN A 126 20.30 0.97 -0.57
N ASP A 127 19.27 0.25 -0.14
CA ASP A 127 17.92 0.31 -0.71
C ASP A 127 16.91 1.03 0.18
N ILE A 128 17.32 1.48 1.37
CA ILE A 128 16.47 2.30 2.26
C ILE A 128 16.98 3.74 2.31
N GLU A 129 16.19 4.66 1.78
CA GLU A 129 16.42 6.10 1.88
C GLU A 129 15.54 6.71 2.98
N ILE A 130 16.12 7.61 3.80
CA ILE A 130 15.37 8.27 4.88
C ILE A 130 15.22 9.75 4.56
N ILE A 131 14.00 10.14 4.17
CA ILE A 131 13.65 11.54 3.97
C ILE A 131 13.21 12.14 5.31
N ARG A 132 13.91 13.18 5.73
CA ARG A 132 13.66 13.85 7.02
C ARG A 132 12.75 15.05 6.85
N ARG A 133 12.06 15.41 7.94
CA ARG A 133 11.23 16.62 8.05
C ARG A 133 10.08 16.70 7.02
N CYS A 134 9.43 15.57 6.77
CA CYS A 134 8.29 15.44 5.88
C CYS A 134 6.96 15.90 6.51
N TRP A 135 5.95 16.06 5.66
CA TRP A 135 4.61 16.49 6.04
C TRP A 135 3.91 15.47 6.96
N SER A 136 3.61 15.89 8.18
CA SER A 136 2.82 15.13 9.15
C SER A 136 1.68 15.98 9.73
N GLY A 137 0.99 15.47 10.74
CA GLY A 137 -0.12 16.14 11.40
C GLY A 137 -0.34 15.67 12.83
N PRO A 138 -1.26 16.32 13.56
CA PRO A 138 -1.54 16.01 14.97
C PRO A 138 -2.15 14.63 15.21
N LEU A 139 -2.53 13.91 14.14
CA LEU A 139 -3.02 12.53 14.20
C LEU A 139 -1.88 11.50 14.13
N ASP A 140 -0.63 11.92 13.97
CA ASP A 140 0.53 11.05 14.02
C ASP A 140 0.80 10.63 15.47
N PRO A 141 0.65 9.34 15.84
CA PRO A 141 0.66 8.91 17.24
C PRO A 141 2.00 9.08 17.95
N ILE A 142 3.12 9.24 17.21
CA ILE A 142 4.44 9.44 17.81
C ILE A 142 4.82 10.92 17.95
N ILE A 143 4.02 11.84 17.39
CA ILE A 143 4.23 13.28 17.57
C ILE A 143 3.58 13.67 18.90
N HIS A 144 4.37 14.29 19.78
CA HIS A 144 3.87 14.74 21.07
C HIS A 144 2.62 15.65 20.88
N PRO A 145 1.52 15.45 21.64
CA PRO A 145 0.25 16.15 21.42
C PRO A 145 0.34 17.68 21.43
N SER A 146 1.31 18.26 22.17
CA SER A 146 1.52 19.72 22.21
C SER A 146 2.31 20.29 21.02
N LYS A 147 2.80 19.45 20.10
CA LYS A 147 3.62 19.85 18.96
C LYS A 147 2.84 19.68 17.66
N LYS A 148 2.99 20.65 16.75
CA LYS A 148 2.82 20.40 15.31
C LYS A 148 4.18 19.94 14.79
N GLY A 149 4.29 18.67 14.45
CA GLY A 149 5.57 18.05 14.13
C GLY A 149 5.71 17.66 12.65
N PHE A 150 6.96 17.46 12.27
CA PHE A 150 7.33 16.75 11.05
C PHE A 150 7.49 15.26 11.36
N ASN A 151 7.36 14.40 10.35
CA ASN A 151 7.82 13.02 10.44
C ASN A 151 9.05 12.79 9.55
N SER A 152 9.62 11.60 9.62
CA SER A 152 10.51 11.06 8.60
C SER A 152 9.78 9.98 7.81
N LYS A 153 10.23 9.76 6.58
CA LYS A 153 9.76 8.69 5.70
C LYS A 153 10.92 7.78 5.33
N ALA A 154 10.68 6.48 5.37
CA ALA A 154 11.56 5.48 4.79
C ALA A 154 11.01 5.10 3.41
N ILE A 155 11.86 5.25 2.39
CA ILE A 155 11.62 4.78 1.03
C ILE A 155 12.41 3.49 0.89
N ILE A 156 11.73 2.39 0.63
CA ILE A 156 12.30 1.04 0.58
C ILE A 156 12.18 0.56 -0.86
N ASP A 157 13.32 0.37 -1.51
CA ASP A 157 13.38 -0.30 -2.81
C ASP A 157 13.46 -1.81 -2.59
N ALA A 158 12.36 -2.51 -2.88
CA ALA A 158 12.25 -3.96 -2.78
C ALA A 158 12.02 -4.57 -4.17
N CYS A 159 12.52 -3.90 -5.21
CA CYS A 159 12.54 -4.44 -6.56
C CYS A 159 13.86 -5.18 -6.83
N ARG A 160 13.87 -6.08 -7.82
CA ARG A 160 15.12 -6.71 -8.27
C ARG A 160 16.11 -5.62 -8.73
N PRO A 161 17.41 -5.72 -8.41
CA PRO A 161 18.40 -4.76 -8.89
C PRO A 161 18.37 -4.61 -10.41
N PHE A 162 18.20 -3.38 -10.90
CA PHE A 162 17.91 -3.13 -12.31
C PHE A 162 19.05 -3.58 -13.23
N GLU A 163 20.30 -3.38 -12.79
CA GLU A 163 21.53 -3.63 -13.53
C GLU A 163 21.69 -5.08 -13.98
N TRP A 164 21.20 -6.02 -13.17
CA TRP A 164 21.33 -7.46 -13.40
C TRP A 164 20.01 -8.22 -13.20
N MET A 165 18.87 -7.53 -13.33
CA MET A 165 17.53 -8.10 -13.13
C MET A 165 17.28 -9.37 -13.96
N LYS A 166 17.82 -9.44 -15.18
CA LYS A 166 17.67 -10.59 -16.08
C LYS A 166 18.41 -11.84 -15.59
N GLU A 167 19.45 -11.64 -14.78
CA GLU A 167 20.29 -12.68 -14.19
C GLU A 167 19.86 -13.00 -12.75
N PHE A 168 18.98 -12.18 -12.17
CA PHE A 168 18.44 -12.38 -10.83
C PHE A 168 17.79 -13.78 -10.72
N PRO A 169 17.98 -14.50 -9.58
CA PRO A 169 17.43 -15.83 -9.40
C PRO A 169 15.93 -15.88 -9.70
N ARG A 170 15.52 -16.92 -10.43
CA ARG A 170 14.11 -17.16 -10.72
C ARG A 170 13.34 -17.38 -9.42
N VAL A 171 12.12 -16.84 -9.37
CA VAL A 171 11.20 -17.09 -8.26
C VAL A 171 10.88 -18.59 -8.21
N ALA A 172 11.00 -19.17 -7.03
CA ALA A 172 10.70 -20.57 -6.78
C ALA A 172 9.18 -20.79 -6.67
N GLU A 173 8.48 -20.68 -7.78
CA GLU A 173 7.02 -20.86 -7.86
C GLU A 173 6.61 -21.84 -8.96
N SER A 174 5.42 -22.43 -8.81
CA SER A 174 4.79 -23.21 -9.88
C SER A 174 4.23 -22.27 -10.93
N SER A 175 4.22 -22.71 -12.19
CA SER A 175 3.63 -21.90 -13.27
C SER A 175 2.15 -21.64 -13.03
N LYS A 176 1.63 -20.52 -13.56
CA LYS A 176 0.22 -20.14 -13.43
C LYS A 176 -0.70 -21.26 -13.93
N GLU A 177 -0.34 -21.92 -15.03
CA GLU A 177 -1.10 -23.03 -15.60
C GLU A 177 -1.23 -24.20 -14.62
N VAL A 178 -0.14 -24.54 -13.91
CA VAL A 178 -0.14 -25.58 -12.88
C VAL A 178 -0.98 -25.16 -11.67
N LEU A 179 -0.85 -23.91 -11.23
CA LEU A 179 -1.63 -23.37 -10.11
C LEU A 179 -3.14 -23.36 -10.44
N ASP A 180 -3.53 -22.90 -11.63
CA ASP A 180 -4.91 -22.84 -12.10
C ASP A 180 -5.50 -24.24 -12.28
N ALA A 181 -4.74 -25.18 -12.87
CA ALA A 181 -5.15 -26.57 -13.01
C ALA A 181 -5.33 -27.25 -11.64
N THR A 182 -4.44 -26.97 -10.69
CA THR A 182 -4.53 -27.47 -9.31
C THR A 182 -5.74 -26.89 -8.61
N ALA A 183 -5.97 -25.59 -8.70
CA ALA A 183 -7.14 -24.93 -8.13
C ALA A 183 -8.45 -25.46 -8.72
N LYS A 184 -8.51 -25.70 -10.04
CA LYS A 184 -9.68 -26.29 -10.70
C LYS A 184 -9.94 -27.72 -10.23
N ARG A 185 -8.89 -28.53 -10.06
CA ARG A 185 -9.00 -29.95 -9.68
C ARG A 185 -9.30 -30.14 -8.20
N TRP A 186 -8.69 -29.34 -7.34
CA TRP A 186 -8.68 -29.54 -5.90
C TRP A 186 -9.35 -28.42 -5.11
N GLY A 187 -9.77 -27.33 -5.73
CA GLY A 187 -10.31 -26.17 -5.03
C GLY A 187 -11.50 -26.48 -4.13
N ALA A 188 -12.40 -27.36 -4.57
CA ALA A 188 -13.53 -27.80 -3.75
C ALA A 188 -13.11 -28.63 -2.52
N VAL A 189 -11.99 -29.35 -2.60
CA VAL A 189 -11.43 -30.16 -1.51
C VAL A 189 -10.62 -29.29 -0.56
N LEU A 190 -9.83 -28.34 -1.09
CA LEU A 190 -8.91 -27.50 -0.33
C LEU A 190 -9.61 -26.31 0.33
N PHE A 191 -10.66 -25.76 -0.28
CA PHE A 191 -11.33 -24.52 0.15
C PHE A 191 -12.84 -24.70 0.39
N GLY A 192 -13.34 -25.95 0.36
CA GLY A 192 -14.76 -26.28 0.52
C GLY A 192 -15.62 -25.95 -0.71
N SER A 193 -16.89 -26.37 -0.69
CA SER A 193 -17.85 -26.16 -1.79
C SER A 193 -18.13 -24.68 -2.12
N ASN A 194 -17.70 -23.77 -1.26
CA ASN A 194 -17.85 -22.33 -1.45
C ASN A 194 -16.62 -21.65 -2.09
N GLY A 195 -15.54 -22.41 -2.34
CA GLY A 195 -14.48 -22.06 -3.30
C GLY A 195 -13.75 -20.73 -3.12
N ARG A 196 -13.80 -20.10 -1.93
CA ARG A 196 -13.16 -18.80 -1.70
C ARG A 196 -11.82 -18.99 -1.02
N ARG A 197 -10.76 -18.61 -1.73
CA ARG A 197 -9.50 -18.13 -1.14
C ARG A 197 -9.77 -16.85 -0.35
#